data_AF-A0A353P3V6-F1
#
_entry.id   AF-A0A353P3V6-F1
#
_cell.length_a   1.000
_cell.length_b   1.000
_cell.length_c   1.000
_cell.angle_alpha   90.00
_cell.angle_beta   90.00
_cell.angle_gamma   90.00
#
_symmetry.space_group_name_H-M   'P 1'
#
loop_
_entity.id
_entity.type
_entity.pdbx_description
1 polymer ?
#
loop_
_entity_poly.entity_id
_entity_poly.type
_entity_poly.pdbx_seq_one_letter_code
_entity_poly.pdbx_strand_id
1 'polypeptide(L)'
;MSKSENLRRMGFDKLAFLVLLLLGILIAKIVISSRTSFALSDSIALKGTGLEVAMPLSENWKRLSNDFKFENNEFRLTAVLRISNDSAISASWRYSLLMAKVDPNERFNEIAASMQGHIETFGADNFGQFTFDHARIGSEKAVLFIGTTVLPNDRILTLEVVQQGTGIELAEKVFKSLLASVKYNPDNSFAKGVQFLGNFKKSFLSELPNSDLSEQMVSDYYRIKDAGGNPIGFTTDTINYNADSDNNLPLTSASLLFYSPSSDTFAEHSLFQSDIKLSEFDWTINQGFMLTNRQQRIIIQLRAGVLTIEKSGRFEQLPFSDIMVPDSLFDLVVADFLKSDFDTIYLETLQTDGRIAPVILSRIKSTETAALPERSAAQADYFGAITSNQKMYFDGRGRLVSADIQGNISYRLERTTRASVLSDFPQWLDKIQQIEQYQNKKNPRSK
;
A
#
# COMPACT_ATOMS: atom_id res chain seq x y z
N MET A 1 9.29 83.92 22.80
CA MET A 1 9.21 82.57 22.20
C MET A 1 7.78 82.32 21.79
N SER A 2 7.53 82.28 20.48
CA SER A 2 6.16 82.33 19.92
C SER A 2 5.52 80.95 19.89
N LYS A 3 4.21 80.88 20.16
CA LYS A 3 3.40 79.65 20.07
C LYS A 3 3.50 78.97 18.69
N SER A 4 3.94 79.67 17.64
CA SER A 4 4.07 79.10 16.28
C SER A 4 5.31 78.23 16.09
N GLU A 5 6.41 78.45 16.83
CA GLU A 5 7.58 77.57 16.78
C GLU A 5 7.33 76.22 17.45
N ASN A 6 6.57 76.21 18.57
CA ASN A 6 6.17 74.96 19.23
C ASN A 6 5.18 74.14 18.40
N LEU A 7 4.25 74.79 17.70
CA LEU A 7 3.32 74.11 16.77
C LEU A 7 4.03 73.51 15.54
N ARG A 8 5.06 74.19 15.01
CA ARG A 8 5.89 73.67 13.92
C ARG A 8 6.75 72.47 14.34
N ARG A 9 7.35 72.51 15.53
CA ARG A 9 8.09 71.38 16.09
C ARG A 9 7.20 70.16 16.37
N MET A 10 6.03 70.36 16.99
CA MET A 10 5.08 69.27 17.23
C MET A 10 4.53 68.63 15.94
N GLY A 11 4.42 69.40 14.84
CA GLY A 11 4.04 68.88 13.53
C GLY A 11 5.14 68.02 12.89
N PHE A 12 6.40 68.43 13.05
CA PHE A 12 7.56 67.73 12.51
C PHE A 12 7.82 66.40 13.26
N ASP A 13 7.68 66.40 14.58
CA ASP A 13 7.82 65.18 15.40
C ASP A 13 6.74 64.14 15.04
N LYS A 14 5.48 64.57 14.85
CA LYS A 14 4.39 63.69 14.41
C LYS A 14 4.65 63.10 13.03
N LEU A 15 5.19 63.90 12.11
CA LEU A 15 5.55 63.43 10.77
C LEU A 15 6.72 62.44 10.82
N ALA A 16 7.72 62.69 11.66
CA ALA A 16 8.83 61.77 11.90
C ALA A 16 8.34 60.44 12.50
N PHE A 17 7.45 60.47 13.49
CA PHE A 17 6.83 59.25 14.06
C PHE A 17 6.00 58.49 13.03
N LEU A 18 5.26 59.18 12.15
CA LEU A 18 4.50 58.55 11.07
C LEU A 18 5.43 57.84 10.07
N VAL A 19 6.51 58.50 9.67
CA VAL A 19 7.51 57.92 8.76
C VAL A 19 8.17 56.70 9.41
N LEU A 20 8.52 56.78 10.70
CA LEU A 20 9.14 55.69 11.45
C LEU A 20 8.17 54.50 11.63
N LEU A 21 6.89 54.77 11.87
CA LEU A 21 5.83 53.76 11.91
C LEU A 21 5.68 53.07 10.54
N LEU A 22 5.61 53.84 9.45
CA LEU A 22 5.53 53.30 8.09
C LEU A 22 6.76 52.45 7.75
N LEU A 23 7.95 52.89 8.15
CA LEU A 23 9.20 52.13 7.99
C LEU A 23 9.15 50.82 8.78
N GLY A 24 8.67 50.87 10.03
CA GLY A 24 8.48 49.70 10.87
C GLY A 24 7.49 48.69 10.28
N ILE A 25 6.37 49.17 9.73
CA ILE A 25 5.39 48.34 9.02
C ILE A 25 6.01 47.74 7.76
N LEU A 26 6.81 48.50 7.00
CA LEU A 26 7.50 48.01 5.80
C LEU A 26 8.49 46.90 6.15
N ILE A 27 9.32 47.09 7.19
CA ILE A 27 10.27 46.09 7.67
C ILE A 27 9.53 44.85 8.17
N ALA A 28 8.46 45.02 8.95
CA ALA A 28 7.63 43.91 9.40
C ALA A 28 7.04 43.14 8.21
N LYS A 29 6.54 43.83 7.19
CA LYS A 29 6.04 43.22 5.95
C LYS A 29 7.11 42.45 5.20
N ILE A 30 8.33 42.99 5.10
CA ILE A 30 9.48 42.31 4.47
C ILE A 30 9.86 41.05 5.25
N VAL A 31 9.95 41.14 6.58
CA VAL A 31 10.27 39.99 7.46
C VAL A 31 9.18 38.92 7.37
N ILE A 32 7.91 39.30 7.41
CA ILE A 32 6.78 38.38 7.25
C ILE A 32 6.85 37.75 5.86
N SER A 33 6.94 38.54 4.79
CA SER A 33 7.01 38.04 3.42
C SER A 33 8.20 37.11 3.17
N SER A 34 9.36 37.39 3.77
CA SER A 34 10.52 36.52 3.70
C SER A 34 10.26 35.19 4.43
N ARG A 35 9.69 35.24 5.64
CA ARG A 35 9.40 34.05 6.46
C ARG A 35 8.22 33.23 5.97
N THR A 36 7.28 33.83 5.24
CA THR A 36 6.08 33.18 4.69
C THR A 36 6.19 32.86 3.20
N SER A 37 7.28 33.26 2.54
CA SER A 37 7.57 32.80 1.19
C SER A 37 7.81 31.30 1.18
N PHE A 38 7.19 30.60 0.24
CA PHE A 38 7.45 29.19 -0.01
C PHE A 38 7.60 28.98 -1.51
N ALA A 39 8.49 28.07 -1.87
CA ALA A 39 8.51 27.44 -3.17
C ALA A 39 7.81 26.08 -3.07
N LEU A 40 7.43 25.51 -4.20
CA LEU A 40 7.11 24.09 -4.26
C LEU A 40 8.40 23.32 -4.49
N SER A 41 8.52 22.13 -3.88
CA SER A 41 9.57 21.19 -4.23
C SER A 41 9.41 20.70 -5.65
N ASP A 42 10.45 20.02 -6.15
CA ASP A 42 10.29 19.13 -7.30
C ASP A 42 9.16 18.13 -7.06
N SER A 43 8.56 17.66 -8.15
CA SER A 43 7.50 16.65 -8.15
C SER A 43 8.00 15.35 -7.49
N ILE A 44 7.27 14.86 -6.50
CA ILE A 44 7.53 13.62 -5.77
C ILE A 44 6.56 12.57 -6.30
N ALA A 45 7.11 11.58 -6.99
CA ALA A 45 6.33 10.50 -7.60
C ALA A 45 6.00 9.41 -6.56
N LEU A 46 4.73 9.01 -6.49
CA LEU A 46 4.35 7.77 -5.82
C LEU A 46 4.69 6.59 -6.75
N LYS A 47 5.67 5.78 -6.34
CA LYS A 47 6.25 4.72 -7.19
C LYS A 47 5.18 3.80 -7.77
N GLY A 48 5.16 3.70 -9.10
CA GLY A 48 4.31 2.78 -9.87
C GLY A 48 2.87 3.24 -10.12
N THR A 49 2.35 4.25 -9.42
CA THR A 49 0.94 4.68 -9.57
C THR A 49 0.75 5.76 -10.64
N GLY A 50 1.85 6.36 -11.12
CA GLY A 50 1.82 7.48 -12.05
C GLY A 50 1.45 8.82 -11.42
N LEU A 51 1.14 8.85 -10.12
CA LEU A 51 0.85 10.08 -9.37
C LEU A 51 2.14 10.80 -9.01
N GLU A 52 2.14 12.11 -9.21
CA GLU A 52 3.18 13.01 -8.72
C GLU A 52 2.56 14.21 -8.01
N VAL A 53 3.11 14.58 -6.86
CA VAL A 53 2.68 15.75 -6.08
C VAL A 53 3.88 16.58 -5.66
N ALA A 54 3.70 17.88 -5.41
CA ALA A 54 4.73 18.69 -4.76
C ALA A 54 4.45 18.84 -3.26
N MET A 55 5.48 19.26 -2.52
CA MET A 55 5.37 19.70 -1.13
C MET A 55 5.90 21.12 -0.99
N PRO A 56 5.41 21.90 0.00
CA PRO A 56 5.97 23.21 0.25
C PRO A 56 7.42 23.10 0.72
N LEU A 57 8.27 24.01 0.23
CA LEU A 57 9.70 24.06 0.49
C LEU A 57 10.10 25.49 0.88
N SER A 58 10.78 25.61 2.02
CA SER A 58 11.50 26.79 2.49
C SER A 58 12.43 26.37 3.63
N GLU A 59 13.30 27.26 4.11
CA GLU A 59 14.13 27.02 5.30
C GLU A 59 13.32 26.60 6.54
N ASN A 60 12.06 27.06 6.66
CA ASN A 60 11.21 26.81 7.81
C ASN A 60 10.24 25.63 7.62
N TRP A 61 10.12 25.10 6.40
CA TRP A 61 9.28 23.93 6.11
C TRP A 61 10.08 22.66 6.39
N LYS A 62 9.65 21.88 7.37
CA LYS A 62 10.25 20.58 7.69
C LYS A 62 9.38 19.45 7.12
N ARG A 63 9.92 18.72 6.15
CA ARG A 63 9.29 17.48 5.67
C ARG A 63 9.52 16.35 6.68
N LEU A 64 8.49 15.55 6.96
CA LEU A 64 8.58 14.43 7.90
C LEU A 64 9.16 13.15 7.26
N SER A 65 9.08 13.05 5.94
CA SER A 65 9.67 11.97 5.13
C SER A 65 10.07 12.52 3.76
N ASN A 66 11.16 12.02 3.17
CA ASN A 66 11.56 12.46 1.84
C ASN A 66 10.66 11.90 0.73
N ASP A 67 9.97 10.80 1.01
CA ASP A 67 9.08 10.07 0.10
C ASP A 67 7.78 9.66 0.84
N PHE A 68 6.81 9.12 0.11
CA PHE A 68 5.58 8.57 0.66
C PHE A 68 5.86 7.40 1.62
N LYS A 69 5.17 7.40 2.75
CA LYS A 69 5.15 6.29 3.71
C LYS A 69 3.83 5.55 3.63
N PHE A 70 3.88 4.23 3.53
CA PHE A 70 2.67 3.40 3.52
C PHE A 70 2.27 3.01 4.95
N GLU A 71 1.10 3.45 5.39
CA GLU A 71 0.55 3.20 6.73
C GLU A 71 -0.99 3.11 6.63
N ASN A 72 -1.60 2.10 7.28
CA ASN A 72 -3.05 1.92 7.34
C ASN A 72 -3.76 1.92 5.98
N ASN A 73 -3.25 1.18 4.99
CA ASN A 73 -3.78 1.11 3.62
C ASN A 73 -3.77 2.47 2.86
N GLU A 74 -2.91 3.39 3.28
CA GLU A 74 -2.72 4.69 2.62
C GLU A 74 -1.24 5.04 2.48
N PHE A 75 -0.89 5.75 1.41
CA PHE A 75 0.40 6.41 1.29
C PHE A 75 0.29 7.85 1.79
N ARG A 76 1.20 8.25 2.69
CA ARG A 76 1.20 9.56 3.35
C ARG A 76 2.49 10.31 3.10
N LEU A 77 2.36 11.61 2.86
CA LEU A 77 3.48 12.52 2.71
C LEU A 77 3.15 13.84 3.39
N THR A 78 3.95 14.22 4.40
CA THR A 78 3.62 15.34 5.29
C THR A 78 4.79 16.31 5.45
N ALA A 79 4.47 17.60 5.47
CA ALA A 79 5.39 18.67 5.84
C ALA A 79 4.75 19.61 6.86
N VAL A 80 5.57 20.22 7.70
CA VAL A 80 5.13 21.12 8.77
C VAL A 80 5.98 22.39 8.75
N LEU A 81 5.31 23.53 8.79
CA LEU A 81 5.87 24.85 9.05
C LEU A 81 5.53 25.24 10.49
N ARG A 82 6.55 25.46 11.31
CA ARG A 82 6.35 25.99 12.67
C ARG A 82 6.60 27.49 12.66
N ILE A 83 5.56 28.28 12.95
CA ILE A 83 5.64 29.75 12.96
C ILE A 83 6.01 30.23 14.38
N SER A 84 5.40 29.63 15.40
CA SER A 84 5.68 29.88 16.81
C SER A 84 5.42 28.62 17.65
N ASN A 85 5.43 28.75 18.98
CA ASN A 85 5.11 27.61 19.86
C ASN A 85 3.66 27.14 19.71
N ASP A 86 2.73 28.06 19.45
CA ASP A 86 1.28 27.80 19.38
C ASP A 86 0.72 28.02 17.97
N SER A 87 1.58 28.23 16.97
CA SER A 87 1.17 28.42 15.59
C SER A 87 2.00 27.59 14.62
N ALA A 88 1.29 26.81 13.81
CA ALA A 88 1.87 25.91 12.83
C ALA A 88 0.91 25.73 11.64
N ILE A 89 1.49 25.38 10.49
CA ILE A 89 0.76 24.91 9.31
C ILE A 89 1.32 23.54 8.96
N SER A 90 0.47 22.52 8.89
CA SER A 90 0.84 21.22 8.33
C SER A 90 0.15 21.04 6.99
N ALA A 91 0.85 20.40 6.05
CA ALA A 91 0.32 19.97 4.77
C ALA A 91 0.55 18.47 4.64
N SER A 92 -0.48 17.70 4.31
CA SER A 92 -0.41 16.24 4.19
C SER A 92 -1.16 15.76 2.96
N TRP A 93 -0.45 15.04 2.10
CA TRP A 93 -1.07 14.22 1.07
C TRP A 93 -1.38 12.84 1.61
N ARG A 94 -2.54 12.31 1.23
CA ARG A 94 -3.00 10.95 1.50
C ARG A 94 -3.48 10.34 0.20
N TYR A 95 -2.88 9.24 -0.21
CA TYR A 95 -3.35 8.42 -1.33
C TYR A 95 -3.93 7.14 -0.74
N SER A 96 -5.25 7.03 -0.77
CA SER A 96 -5.98 5.91 -0.19
C SER A 96 -6.13 4.80 -1.23
N LEU A 97 -5.73 3.58 -0.85
CA LEU A 97 -5.91 2.43 -1.71
C LEU A 97 -7.39 2.10 -1.87
N LEU A 98 -8.14 2.06 -0.79
CA LEU A 98 -9.54 1.66 -0.87
C LEU A 98 -10.40 2.81 -1.35
N MET A 99 -11.30 2.54 -2.30
CA MET A 99 -12.35 3.48 -2.67
C MET A 99 -13.20 3.79 -1.44
N ALA A 100 -13.20 5.04 -0.99
CA ALA A 100 -14.24 5.49 -0.09
C ALA A 100 -15.54 5.62 -0.89
N LYS A 101 -16.53 4.78 -0.57
CA LYS A 101 -17.89 4.87 -1.13
C LYS A 101 -18.67 6.10 -0.64
N VAL A 102 -18.06 6.88 0.25
CA VAL A 102 -18.67 8.04 0.91
C VAL A 102 -18.53 9.26 0.01
N ASP A 103 -19.68 9.91 -0.25
CA ASP A 103 -19.76 11.16 -0.98
C ASP A 103 -18.83 12.22 -0.35
N PRO A 104 -18.14 13.05 -1.15
CA PRO A 104 -17.24 14.08 -0.62
C PRO A 104 -17.90 14.98 0.45
N ASN A 105 -19.19 15.32 0.32
CA ASN A 105 -19.89 16.13 1.32
C ASN A 105 -20.05 15.39 2.65
N GLU A 106 -20.47 14.14 2.60
CA GLU A 106 -20.64 13.31 3.80
C GLU A 106 -19.29 13.15 4.52
N ARG A 107 -18.21 12.92 3.76
CA ARG A 107 -16.85 12.87 4.32
C ARG A 107 -16.44 14.19 4.99
N PHE A 108 -16.69 15.33 4.35
CA PHE A 108 -16.35 16.62 4.95
C PHE A 108 -17.18 16.92 6.20
N ASN A 109 -18.45 16.49 6.24
CA ASN A 109 -19.29 16.59 7.43
C ASN A 109 -18.76 15.72 8.58
N GLU A 110 -18.36 14.48 8.30
CA GLU A 110 -17.73 13.61 9.30
C GLU A 110 -16.44 14.22 9.87
N ILE A 111 -15.60 14.78 8.99
CA ILE A 111 -14.36 15.45 9.39
C ILE A 111 -14.67 16.68 10.24
N ALA A 112 -15.61 17.53 9.82
CA ALA A 112 -16.03 18.70 10.59
C ALA A 112 -16.55 18.30 11.97
N ALA A 113 -17.39 17.27 12.06
CA ALA A 113 -17.89 16.73 13.32
C ALA A 113 -16.76 16.21 14.22
N SER A 114 -15.79 15.46 13.65
CA SER A 114 -14.64 14.92 14.40
C SER A 114 -13.74 16.01 14.99
N MET A 115 -13.68 17.17 14.31
CA MET A 115 -12.93 18.35 14.74
C MET A 115 -13.73 19.28 15.66
N GLN A 116 -14.99 18.96 15.96
CA GLN A 116 -15.93 19.86 16.63
C GLN A 116 -16.01 21.22 15.92
N GLY A 117 -15.94 21.19 14.58
CA GLY A 117 -15.95 22.35 13.71
C GLY A 117 -17.21 22.45 12.87
N HIS A 118 -17.24 23.45 11.99
CA HIS A 118 -18.27 23.65 11.00
C HIS A 118 -17.65 23.93 9.63
N ILE A 119 -18.35 23.52 8.57
CA ILE A 119 -17.94 23.81 7.20
C ILE A 119 -18.24 25.29 6.93
N GLU A 120 -17.19 26.08 6.69
CA GLU A 120 -17.30 27.51 6.35
C GLU A 120 -17.56 27.70 4.85
N THR A 121 -16.88 26.91 4.02
CA THR A 121 -17.06 26.90 2.56
C THR A 121 -16.89 25.48 2.01
N PHE A 122 -17.60 25.19 0.94
CA PHE A 122 -17.52 23.94 0.19
C PHE A 122 -17.69 24.25 -1.31
N GLY A 123 -16.96 23.53 -2.16
CA GLY A 123 -17.08 23.65 -3.60
C GLY A 123 -16.28 22.58 -4.35
N ALA A 124 -16.37 22.63 -5.67
CA ALA A 124 -15.60 21.79 -6.57
C ALA A 124 -14.95 22.69 -7.63
N ASP A 125 -13.62 22.71 -7.68
CA ASP A 125 -12.85 23.59 -8.56
C ASP A 125 -11.77 22.80 -9.32
N ASN A 126 -11.39 23.33 -10.48
CA ASN A 126 -10.31 22.76 -11.30
C ASN A 126 -8.94 23.26 -10.83
N PHE A 127 -8.07 22.32 -10.48
CA PHE A 127 -6.67 22.56 -10.14
C PHE A 127 -5.77 21.66 -10.97
N GLY A 128 -5.03 22.28 -11.90
CA GLY A 128 -4.14 21.54 -12.80
C GLY A 128 -4.92 20.55 -13.66
N GLN A 129 -4.65 19.25 -13.48
CA GLN A 129 -5.26 18.15 -14.24
C GLN A 129 -6.58 17.63 -13.66
N PHE A 130 -6.96 18.06 -12.45
CA PHE A 130 -8.04 17.44 -11.69
C PHE A 130 -9.06 18.46 -11.20
N THR A 131 -10.31 18.00 -11.07
CA THR A 131 -11.32 18.69 -10.27
C THR A 131 -11.23 18.17 -8.85
N PHE A 132 -11.11 19.08 -7.89
CA PHE A 132 -11.10 18.75 -6.47
C PHE A 132 -12.38 19.26 -5.81
N ASP A 133 -13.12 18.33 -5.20
CA ASP A 133 -14.06 18.69 -4.15
C ASP A 133 -13.25 19.17 -2.95
N HIS A 134 -13.57 20.34 -2.42
CA HIS A 134 -12.80 20.93 -1.35
C HIS A 134 -13.70 21.66 -0.36
N ALA A 135 -13.22 21.75 0.87
CA ALA A 135 -13.89 22.45 1.95
C ALA A 135 -12.90 23.20 2.83
N ARG A 136 -13.40 24.26 3.45
CA ARG A 136 -12.76 24.94 4.57
C ARG A 136 -13.57 24.66 5.82
N ILE A 137 -12.94 24.08 6.83
CA ILE A 137 -13.56 23.69 8.08
C ILE A 137 -12.92 24.49 9.21
N GLY A 138 -13.74 25.27 9.92
CA GLY A 138 -13.31 26.06 11.07
C GLY A 138 -13.67 25.37 12.38
N SER A 139 -12.74 25.34 13.34
CA SER A 139 -13.00 24.97 14.73
C SER A 139 -12.36 25.98 15.69
N GLU A 140 -12.64 25.88 16.99
CA GLU A 140 -12.02 26.75 18.00
C GLU A 140 -10.49 26.65 18.03
N LYS A 141 -9.92 25.52 17.58
CA LYS A 141 -8.48 25.22 17.71
C LYS A 141 -7.71 25.38 16.41
N ALA A 142 -8.37 25.22 15.26
CA ALA A 142 -7.69 25.15 13.97
C ALA A 142 -8.64 25.46 12.81
N VAL A 143 -8.05 25.81 11.67
CA VAL A 143 -8.72 25.81 10.37
C VAL A 143 -8.12 24.69 9.52
N LEU A 144 -8.97 23.84 8.93
CA LEU A 144 -8.58 22.81 7.98
C LEU A 144 -9.05 23.20 6.57
N PHE A 145 -8.12 23.21 5.63
CA PHE A 145 -8.42 23.17 4.20
C PHE A 145 -8.24 21.74 3.73
N ILE A 146 -9.30 21.15 3.16
CA ILE A 146 -9.27 19.79 2.66
C ILE A 146 -9.71 19.76 1.20
N GLY A 147 -9.03 18.97 0.38
CA GLY A 147 -9.38 18.74 -1.01
C GLY A 147 -9.27 17.26 -1.33
N THR A 148 -10.26 16.70 -2.02
CA THR A 148 -10.28 15.30 -2.47
C THR A 148 -10.55 15.23 -3.96
N THR A 149 -9.93 14.27 -4.64
CA THR A 149 -10.24 13.93 -6.03
C THR A 149 -10.15 12.42 -6.25
N VAL A 150 -10.91 11.92 -7.22
CA VAL A 150 -10.83 10.53 -7.69
C VAL A 150 -9.86 10.50 -8.86
N LEU A 151 -8.81 9.71 -8.74
CA LEU A 151 -7.80 9.53 -9.77
C LEU A 151 -8.29 8.55 -10.86
N PRO A 152 -7.66 8.51 -12.04
CA PRO A 152 -8.08 7.62 -13.14
C PRO A 152 -7.98 6.12 -12.84
N ASN A 153 -7.36 5.75 -11.72
CA ASN A 153 -7.26 4.40 -11.20
C ASN A 153 -8.28 4.10 -10.08
N ASP A 154 -9.32 4.94 -9.98
CA ASP A 154 -10.38 4.92 -8.97
C ASP A 154 -9.87 5.08 -7.53
N ARG A 155 -8.61 5.48 -7.33
CA ARG A 155 -8.04 5.76 -6.01
C ARG A 155 -8.31 7.20 -5.61
N ILE A 156 -8.29 7.44 -4.31
CA ILE A 156 -8.59 8.76 -3.77
C ILE A 156 -7.31 9.45 -3.37
N LEU A 157 -7.12 10.66 -3.86
CA LEU A 157 -6.10 11.58 -3.40
C LEU A 157 -6.75 12.65 -2.53
N THR A 158 -6.26 12.79 -1.30
CA THR A 158 -6.69 13.83 -0.35
C THR A 158 -5.51 14.71 0.04
N LEU A 159 -5.70 16.02 -0.01
CA LEU A 159 -4.84 17.02 0.59
C LEU A 159 -5.50 17.56 1.85
N GLU A 160 -4.77 17.57 2.95
CA GLU A 160 -5.15 18.25 4.18
C GLU A 160 -4.11 19.32 4.50
N VAL A 161 -4.55 20.56 4.65
CA VAL A 161 -3.73 21.67 5.17
C VAL A 161 -4.36 22.20 6.45
N VAL A 162 -3.74 21.89 7.58
CA VAL A 162 -4.23 22.30 8.91
C VAL A 162 -3.43 23.49 9.39
N GLN A 163 -4.14 24.54 9.82
CA GLN A 163 -3.57 25.75 10.36
C GLN A 163 -3.99 25.92 11.82
N GLN A 164 -3.01 26.18 12.68
CA GLN A 164 -3.18 26.50 14.09
C GLN A 164 -2.61 27.90 14.38
N GLY A 165 -3.34 28.70 15.16
CA GLY A 165 -2.92 30.06 15.54
C GLY A 165 -3.10 31.08 14.42
N THR A 166 -2.01 31.67 13.93
CA THR A 166 -2.02 32.68 12.85
C THR A 166 -1.64 32.08 11.49
N GLY A 167 -1.88 32.81 10.39
CA GLY A 167 -1.42 32.42 9.05
C GLY A 167 -2.45 31.71 8.15
N ILE A 168 -3.76 31.95 8.34
CA ILE A 168 -4.83 31.37 7.52
C ILE A 168 -4.62 31.65 6.02
N GLU A 169 -4.27 32.88 5.64
CA GLU A 169 -4.04 33.27 4.24
C GLU A 169 -2.88 32.48 3.61
N LEU A 170 -1.83 32.22 4.39
CA LEU A 170 -0.69 31.41 3.95
C LEU A 170 -1.12 29.95 3.77
N ALA A 171 -1.88 29.40 4.72
CA ALA A 171 -2.39 28.03 4.63
C ALA A 171 -3.29 27.84 3.40
N GLU A 172 -4.18 28.78 3.11
CA GLU A 172 -5.00 28.75 1.90
C GLU A 172 -4.16 28.83 0.62
N LYS A 173 -3.15 29.71 0.59
CA LYS A 173 -2.24 29.83 -0.55
C LYS A 173 -1.46 28.53 -0.78
N VAL A 174 -0.97 27.90 0.29
CA VAL A 174 -0.29 26.60 0.26
C VAL A 174 -1.24 25.54 -0.27
N PHE A 175 -2.46 25.46 0.27
CA PHE A 175 -3.50 24.52 -0.17
C PHE A 175 -3.75 24.60 -1.68
N LYS A 176 -4.08 25.79 -2.20
CA LYS A 176 -4.34 25.98 -3.64
C LYS A 176 -3.13 25.68 -4.51
N SER A 177 -1.93 26.04 -4.06
CA SER A 177 -0.68 25.79 -4.81
C SER A 177 -0.36 24.29 -4.88
N LEU A 178 -0.61 23.55 -3.80
CA LEU A 178 -0.41 22.11 -3.76
C LEU A 178 -1.42 21.37 -4.62
N LEU A 179 -2.71 21.72 -4.56
CA LEU A 179 -3.72 21.16 -5.47
C LEU A 179 -3.33 21.34 -6.93
N ALA A 180 -2.86 22.54 -7.30
CA ALA A 180 -2.43 22.83 -8.67
C ALA A 180 -1.14 22.10 -9.11
N SER A 181 -0.40 21.51 -8.15
CA SER A 181 0.86 20.80 -8.44
C SER A 181 0.69 19.34 -8.83
N VAL A 182 -0.50 18.78 -8.65
CA VAL A 182 -0.77 17.35 -8.86
C VAL A 182 -0.71 17.02 -10.35
N LYS A 183 0.01 15.94 -10.67
CA LYS A 183 0.12 15.40 -12.02
C LYS A 183 -0.13 13.89 -12.00
N TYR A 184 -0.63 13.36 -13.10
CA TYR A 184 -0.82 11.94 -13.31
C TYR A 184 -0.37 11.52 -14.70
N ASN A 185 0.54 10.55 -14.76
CA ASN A 185 0.91 9.89 -16.00
C ASN A 185 0.06 8.61 -16.18
N PRO A 186 -0.78 8.50 -17.21
CA PRO A 186 -1.61 7.32 -17.44
C PRO A 186 -0.82 6.08 -17.90
N ASP A 187 0.36 6.23 -18.51
CA ASP A 187 1.25 5.11 -18.82
C ASP A 187 2.16 4.84 -17.63
N ASN A 188 1.67 4.03 -16.69
CA ASN A 188 2.35 3.71 -15.43
C ASN A 188 2.23 2.21 -15.09
N SER A 189 2.97 1.77 -14.07
CA SER A 189 2.96 0.36 -13.64
C SER A 189 1.61 -0.13 -13.15
N PHE A 190 0.78 0.74 -12.56
CA PHE A 190 -0.58 0.41 -12.11
C PHE A 190 -1.48 0.06 -13.29
N ALA A 191 -1.51 0.90 -14.33
CA ALA A 191 -2.30 0.63 -15.54
C ALA A 191 -1.88 -0.69 -16.20
N LYS A 192 -0.57 -0.96 -16.26
CA LYS A 192 -0.02 -2.24 -16.75
C LYS A 192 -0.42 -3.41 -15.86
N GLY A 193 -0.46 -3.22 -14.54
CA GLY A 193 -0.94 -4.20 -13.57
C GLY A 193 -2.42 -4.56 -13.73
N VAL A 194 -3.29 -3.56 -13.95
CA VAL A 194 -4.72 -3.78 -14.26
C VAL A 194 -4.86 -4.64 -15.51
N GLN A 195 -4.16 -4.27 -16.59
CA GLN A 195 -4.20 -5.02 -17.84
C GLN A 195 -3.68 -6.45 -17.66
N PHE A 196 -2.53 -6.60 -16.98
CA PHE A 196 -1.91 -7.89 -16.73
C PHE A 196 -2.82 -8.80 -15.90
N LEU A 197 -3.33 -8.35 -14.74
CA LEU A 197 -4.19 -9.17 -13.89
C LEU A 197 -5.54 -9.47 -14.52
N GLY A 198 -6.07 -8.54 -15.33
CA GLY A 198 -7.24 -8.80 -16.17
C GLY A 198 -7.00 -9.97 -17.14
N ASN A 199 -5.83 -10.06 -17.75
CA ASN A 199 -5.45 -11.17 -18.64
C ASN A 199 -5.16 -12.45 -17.85
N PHE A 200 -4.46 -12.37 -16.72
CA PHE A 200 -4.19 -13.51 -15.84
C PHE A 200 -5.50 -14.19 -15.40
N LYS A 201 -6.49 -13.41 -14.94
CA LYS A 201 -7.81 -13.90 -14.52
C LYS A 201 -8.62 -14.47 -15.69
N LYS A 202 -8.48 -13.93 -16.91
CA LYS A 202 -9.26 -14.34 -18.08
C LYS A 202 -8.67 -15.50 -18.86
N SER A 203 -7.34 -15.58 -18.96
CA SER A 203 -6.63 -16.53 -19.82
C SER A 203 -5.95 -17.60 -18.98
N PHE A 204 -5.03 -17.22 -18.09
CA PHE A 204 -4.25 -18.20 -17.33
C PHE A 204 -5.15 -19.07 -16.44
N LEU A 205 -6.00 -18.45 -15.60
CA LEU A 205 -6.87 -19.21 -14.71
C LEU A 205 -7.98 -19.99 -15.45
N SER A 206 -8.38 -19.53 -16.63
CA SER A 206 -9.40 -20.23 -17.44
C SER A 206 -8.84 -21.39 -18.24
N GLU A 207 -7.52 -21.39 -18.49
CA GLU A 207 -6.79 -22.49 -19.12
C GLU A 207 -6.35 -23.58 -18.13
N LEU A 208 -6.39 -23.30 -16.81
CA LEU A 208 -6.11 -24.29 -15.76
C LEU A 208 -6.81 -25.65 -15.96
N PRO A 209 -8.10 -25.74 -16.36
CA PRO A 209 -8.78 -27.02 -16.59
C PRO A 209 -8.13 -27.88 -17.68
N ASN A 210 -7.37 -27.27 -18.60
CA ASN A 210 -6.72 -27.92 -19.74
C ASN A 210 -5.19 -27.98 -19.59
N SER A 211 -4.66 -27.54 -18.44
CA SER A 211 -3.22 -27.50 -18.19
C SER A 211 -2.74 -28.78 -17.52
N ASP A 212 -1.42 -29.01 -17.47
CA ASP A 212 -0.84 -30.10 -16.69
C ASP A 212 -1.32 -30.12 -15.22
N LEU A 213 -1.82 -28.99 -14.67
CA LEU A 213 -2.40 -28.91 -13.33
C LEU A 213 -3.76 -29.62 -13.19
N SER A 214 -4.49 -29.86 -14.28
CA SER A 214 -5.74 -30.63 -14.27
C SER A 214 -5.51 -32.14 -14.33
N GLU A 215 -4.36 -32.58 -14.86
CA GLU A 215 -3.95 -33.98 -14.92
C GLU A 215 -2.97 -34.37 -13.80
N GLN A 216 -2.17 -33.42 -13.30
CA GLN A 216 -1.15 -33.62 -12.28
C GLN A 216 -1.26 -32.60 -11.14
N MET A 217 -1.26 -33.14 -9.94
CA MET A 217 -1.18 -32.36 -8.70
C MET A 217 0.23 -31.81 -8.56
N VAL A 218 0.35 -30.51 -8.32
CA VAL A 218 1.65 -29.90 -8.07
C VAL A 218 1.80 -29.67 -6.58
N SER A 219 2.65 -30.47 -5.96
CA SER A 219 3.15 -30.22 -4.61
C SER A 219 4.58 -29.70 -4.71
N ASP A 220 4.79 -28.54 -4.12
CA ASP A 220 6.09 -27.93 -3.98
C ASP A 220 6.53 -27.97 -2.52
N TYR A 221 7.82 -28.23 -2.32
CA TYR A 221 8.45 -28.24 -1.01
C TYR A 221 9.66 -27.32 -1.08
N TYR A 222 9.78 -26.46 -0.08
CA TYR A 222 10.87 -25.51 0.06
C TYR A 222 11.45 -25.61 1.45
N ARG A 223 12.78 -25.57 1.52
CA ARG A 223 13.50 -25.40 2.77
C ARG A 223 13.73 -23.91 3.00
N ILE A 224 13.53 -23.45 4.23
CA ILE A 224 13.85 -22.09 4.66
C ILE A 224 15.25 -22.12 5.28
N LYS A 225 16.16 -21.31 4.75
CA LYS A 225 17.54 -21.20 5.21
C LYS A 225 17.85 -19.81 5.75
N ASP A 226 18.63 -19.76 6.83
CA ASP A 226 19.21 -18.50 7.33
C ASP A 226 20.35 -18.00 6.41
N ALA A 227 20.94 -16.86 6.77
CA ALA A 227 22.08 -16.29 6.04
C ALA A 227 23.35 -17.17 6.07
N GLY A 228 23.45 -18.09 7.05
CA GLY A 228 24.52 -19.09 7.13
C GLY A 228 24.25 -20.36 6.30
N GLY A 229 23.07 -20.46 5.68
CA GLY A 229 22.63 -21.63 4.92
C GLY A 229 22.04 -22.76 5.77
N ASN A 230 21.85 -22.55 7.08
CA ASN A 230 21.28 -23.55 7.97
C ASN A 230 19.76 -23.64 7.78
N PRO A 231 19.17 -24.84 7.78
CA PRO A 231 17.72 -25.01 7.75
C PRO A 231 17.11 -24.48 9.05
N ILE A 232 16.20 -23.51 8.93
CA ILE A 232 15.46 -22.93 10.06
C ILE A 232 13.94 -23.11 9.91
N GLY A 233 13.50 -23.79 8.86
CA GLY A 233 12.09 -24.05 8.60
C GLY A 233 11.84 -24.67 7.23
N PHE A 234 10.57 -24.76 6.85
CA PHE A 234 10.13 -25.21 5.53
C PHE A 234 8.81 -24.54 5.16
N THR A 235 8.50 -24.51 3.87
CA THR A 235 7.14 -24.30 3.39
C THR A 235 6.77 -25.37 2.37
N THR A 236 5.49 -25.74 2.32
CA THR A 236 4.96 -26.61 1.29
C THR A 236 3.65 -26.07 0.78
N ASP A 237 3.51 -26.05 -0.53
CA ASP A 237 2.37 -25.47 -1.23
C ASP A 237 1.83 -26.51 -2.20
N THR A 238 0.51 -26.63 -2.23
CA THR A 238 -0.19 -27.60 -3.05
C THR A 238 -1.30 -26.88 -3.75
N ILE A 239 -1.36 -27.05 -5.07
CA ILE A 239 -2.40 -26.46 -5.89
C ILE A 239 -3.08 -27.55 -6.71
N ASN A 240 -4.41 -27.47 -6.76
CA ASN A 240 -5.24 -28.45 -7.42
C ASN A 240 -6.44 -27.77 -8.08
N TYR A 241 -6.87 -28.35 -9.20
CA TYR A 241 -8.09 -27.98 -9.88
C TYR A 241 -9.05 -29.17 -9.92
N ASN A 242 -10.26 -29.00 -9.40
CA ASN A 242 -11.31 -30.03 -9.43
C ASN A 242 -12.62 -29.44 -9.96
N ALA A 243 -12.98 -29.79 -11.20
CA ALA A 243 -14.21 -29.32 -11.85
C ALA A 243 -15.49 -29.73 -11.10
N ASP A 244 -15.48 -30.87 -10.40
CA ASP A 244 -16.64 -31.41 -9.67
C ASP A 244 -16.69 -30.94 -8.21
N SER A 245 -16.14 -29.76 -7.88
CA SER A 245 -16.13 -29.26 -6.51
C SER A 245 -17.55 -29.03 -5.98
N ASP A 246 -17.87 -29.58 -4.80
CA ASP A 246 -19.20 -29.49 -4.17
C ASP A 246 -19.68 -28.03 -3.92
N ASN A 247 -18.75 -27.06 -3.88
CA ASN A 247 -19.01 -25.66 -3.51
C ASN A 247 -18.86 -24.67 -4.69
N ASN A 248 -18.74 -25.13 -5.94
CA ASN A 248 -18.44 -24.29 -7.12
C ASN A 248 -17.11 -23.49 -7.03
N LEU A 249 -16.18 -23.91 -6.18
CA LEU A 249 -14.84 -23.33 -6.02
C LEU A 249 -13.79 -24.36 -6.46
N PRO A 250 -13.57 -24.56 -7.78
CA PRO A 250 -12.77 -25.64 -8.32
C PRO A 250 -11.26 -25.48 -8.06
N LEU A 251 -10.76 -24.26 -7.86
CA LEU A 251 -9.35 -24.02 -7.57
C LEU A 251 -9.11 -24.10 -6.07
N THR A 252 -8.26 -25.02 -5.63
CA THR A 252 -7.85 -25.15 -4.22
C THR A 252 -6.34 -25.01 -4.11
N SER A 253 -5.88 -24.18 -3.18
CA SER A 253 -4.49 -24.08 -2.75
C SER A 253 -4.41 -24.34 -1.24
N ALA A 254 -3.52 -25.23 -0.82
CA ALA A 254 -3.24 -25.47 0.59
C ALA A 254 -1.75 -25.36 0.86
N SER A 255 -1.41 -24.69 1.96
CA SER A 255 -0.04 -24.29 2.30
C SER A 255 0.26 -24.53 3.77
N LEU A 256 1.50 -24.94 4.06
CA LEU A 256 2.04 -25.00 5.42
C LEU A 256 3.40 -24.37 5.47
N LEU A 257 3.51 -23.36 6.32
CA LEU A 257 4.73 -22.68 6.66
C LEU A 257 5.12 -23.04 8.08
N PHE A 258 6.37 -23.47 8.27
CA PHE A 258 6.99 -23.63 9.58
C PHE A 258 8.31 -22.87 9.60
N TYR A 259 8.49 -22.05 10.63
CA TYR A 259 9.63 -21.18 10.77
C TYR A 259 10.07 -21.11 12.24
N SER A 260 11.31 -21.49 12.54
CA SER A 260 11.85 -21.56 13.91
C SER A 260 13.27 -21.01 13.99
N PRO A 261 13.46 -19.68 13.86
CA PRO A 261 14.69 -19.04 14.29
C PRO A 261 14.84 -19.20 15.81
N SER A 262 16.08 -19.12 16.31
CA SER A 262 16.47 -19.43 17.69
C SER A 262 15.65 -18.80 18.83
N SER A 263 14.83 -17.77 18.58
CA SER A 263 14.05 -17.05 19.58
C SER A 263 12.55 -16.96 19.29
N ASP A 264 12.07 -17.40 18.13
CA ASP A 264 10.65 -17.30 17.77
C ASP A 264 10.25 -18.50 16.92
N THR A 265 9.13 -19.14 17.23
CA THR A 265 8.67 -20.30 16.45
C THR A 265 7.25 -20.08 16.01
N PHE A 266 7.09 -20.04 14.70
CA PHE A 266 5.88 -19.72 14.00
C PHE A 266 5.49 -20.88 13.08
N ALA A 267 4.20 -21.19 13.06
CA ALA A 267 3.63 -22.10 12.09
C ALA A 267 2.33 -21.50 11.55
N GLU A 268 2.11 -21.66 10.26
CA GLU A 268 0.89 -21.24 9.58
C GLU A 268 0.40 -22.38 8.68
N HIS A 269 -0.91 -22.66 8.76
CA HIS A 269 -1.60 -23.53 7.83
C HIS A 269 -2.72 -22.75 7.17
N SER A 270 -2.70 -22.71 5.84
CA SER A 270 -3.63 -21.91 5.05
C SER A 270 -4.30 -22.79 3.99
N LEU A 271 -5.63 -22.66 3.86
CA LEU A 271 -6.46 -23.32 2.86
C LEU A 271 -7.26 -22.26 2.11
N PHE A 272 -6.98 -22.12 0.82
CA PHE A 272 -7.59 -21.20 -0.10
C PHE A 272 -8.42 -21.97 -1.14
N GLN A 273 -9.65 -21.54 -1.38
CA GLN A 273 -10.55 -22.12 -2.38
C GLN A 273 -11.20 -20.99 -3.17
N SER A 274 -11.24 -21.08 -4.49
CA SER A 274 -11.76 -20.02 -5.34
C SER A 274 -12.39 -20.53 -6.63
N ASP A 275 -13.19 -19.68 -7.25
CA ASP A 275 -13.54 -19.80 -8.66
C ASP A 275 -12.35 -19.40 -9.55
N ILE A 276 -12.40 -19.80 -10.83
CA ILE A 276 -11.34 -19.49 -11.79
C ILE A 276 -11.26 -18.01 -12.17
N LYS A 277 -12.25 -17.19 -11.79
CA LYS A 277 -12.27 -15.75 -12.07
C LYS A 277 -11.80 -14.91 -10.89
N LEU A 278 -11.56 -15.53 -9.73
CA LEU A 278 -11.36 -14.84 -8.45
C LEU A 278 -12.49 -13.84 -8.15
N SER A 279 -13.72 -14.19 -8.52
CA SER A 279 -14.92 -13.43 -8.19
C SER A 279 -15.52 -13.87 -6.85
N GLU A 280 -15.22 -15.10 -6.45
CA GLU A 280 -15.58 -15.66 -5.14
C GLU A 280 -14.44 -16.54 -4.62
N PHE A 281 -14.11 -16.39 -3.34
CA PHE A 281 -13.16 -17.28 -2.68
C PHE A 281 -13.39 -17.36 -1.18
N ASP A 282 -12.90 -18.45 -0.60
CA ASP A 282 -12.78 -18.67 0.84
C ASP A 282 -11.33 -18.98 1.18
N TRP A 283 -10.80 -18.30 2.19
CA TRP A 283 -9.45 -18.48 2.67
C TRP A 283 -9.45 -18.61 4.19
N THR A 284 -9.09 -19.79 4.68
CA THR A 284 -8.94 -20.04 6.12
C THR A 284 -7.46 -20.16 6.45
N ILE A 285 -7.00 -19.35 7.38
CA ILE A 285 -5.62 -19.34 7.88
C ILE A 285 -5.64 -19.66 9.38
N ASN A 286 -4.82 -20.61 9.79
CA ASN A 286 -4.55 -20.92 11.19
C ASN A 286 -3.07 -20.66 11.45
N GLN A 287 -2.76 -19.59 12.17
CA GLN A 287 -1.41 -19.24 12.57
C GLN A 287 -1.19 -19.52 14.05
N GLY A 288 0.01 -19.94 14.43
CA GLY A 288 0.34 -20.26 15.81
C GLY A 288 1.78 -19.90 16.17
N PHE A 289 1.93 -19.26 17.34
CA PHE A 289 3.24 -19.10 17.98
C PHE A 289 3.43 -20.27 18.95
N MET A 290 4.29 -21.22 18.58
CA MET A 290 4.47 -22.48 19.32
C MET A 290 4.95 -22.23 20.76
N LEU A 291 5.72 -21.16 21.00
CA LEU A 291 6.19 -20.77 22.33
C LEU A 291 5.07 -20.29 23.27
N THR A 292 3.98 -19.74 22.71
CA THR A 292 2.86 -19.20 23.52
C THR A 292 1.64 -20.10 23.53
N ASN A 293 1.66 -21.19 22.74
CA ASN A 293 0.51 -22.07 22.46
C ASN A 293 -0.77 -21.31 22.08
N ARG A 294 -0.62 -20.12 21.48
CA ARG A 294 -1.73 -19.33 20.98
C ARG A 294 -1.90 -19.62 19.50
N GLN A 295 -3.07 -20.13 19.14
CA GLN A 295 -3.51 -20.22 17.76
C GLN A 295 -4.49 -19.10 17.47
N GLN A 296 -4.29 -18.43 16.34
CA GLN A 296 -5.20 -17.44 15.81
C GLN A 296 -5.74 -17.95 14.48
N ARG A 297 -7.06 -18.00 14.37
CA ARG A 297 -7.76 -18.29 13.12
C ARG A 297 -8.15 -16.97 12.46
N ILE A 298 -7.91 -16.89 11.16
CA ILE A 298 -8.31 -15.81 10.28
C ILE A 298 -9.11 -16.43 9.14
N ILE A 299 -10.24 -15.80 8.80
CA ILE A 299 -11.08 -16.20 7.67
C ILE A 299 -11.22 -14.99 6.77
N ILE A 300 -10.89 -15.15 5.49
CA ILE A 300 -11.05 -14.12 4.46
C ILE A 300 -11.99 -14.69 3.40
N GLN A 301 -13.07 -13.97 3.11
CA GLN A 301 -14.07 -14.39 2.13
C GLN A 301 -14.33 -13.28 1.13
N LEU A 302 -14.36 -13.61 -0.15
CA LEU A 302 -14.81 -12.71 -1.20
C LEU A 302 -16.20 -13.14 -1.66
N ARG A 303 -17.17 -12.22 -1.58
CA ARG A 303 -18.51 -12.38 -2.17
C ARG A 303 -18.94 -11.06 -2.80
N ALA A 304 -19.46 -11.11 -4.02
CA ALA A 304 -19.98 -9.92 -4.73
C ALA A 304 -19.05 -8.68 -4.70
N GLY A 305 -17.73 -8.90 -4.85
CA GLY A 305 -16.72 -7.83 -4.83
C GLY A 305 -16.38 -7.26 -3.44
N VAL A 306 -16.91 -7.83 -2.36
CA VAL A 306 -16.62 -7.42 -0.98
C VAL A 306 -15.80 -8.51 -0.29
N LEU A 307 -14.61 -8.13 0.21
CA LEU A 307 -13.83 -8.93 1.14
C LEU A 307 -14.40 -8.77 2.54
N THR A 308 -14.63 -9.89 3.22
CA THR A 308 -14.91 -9.97 4.65
C THR A 308 -13.75 -10.67 5.33
N ILE A 309 -13.15 -10.01 6.32
CA ILE A 309 -12.02 -10.52 7.10
C ILE A 309 -12.48 -10.71 8.54
N GLU A 310 -12.48 -11.95 9.00
CA GLU A 310 -12.71 -12.30 10.39
C GLU A 310 -11.38 -12.61 11.07
N LYS A 311 -11.05 -11.84 12.12
CA LYS A 311 -9.82 -12.03 12.91
C LYS A 311 -10.12 -11.86 14.39
N SER A 312 -9.97 -12.94 15.16
CA SER A 312 -10.21 -12.93 16.61
C SER A 312 -11.59 -12.36 16.99
N GLY A 313 -12.64 -12.71 16.22
CA GLY A 313 -14.01 -12.25 16.42
C GLY A 313 -14.30 -10.81 15.98
N ARG A 314 -13.31 -10.10 15.41
CA ARG A 314 -13.53 -8.81 14.73
C ARG A 314 -13.76 -9.06 13.25
N PHE A 315 -14.69 -8.30 12.69
CA PHE A 315 -15.02 -8.33 11.26
C PHE A 315 -14.63 -7.02 10.62
N GLU A 316 -13.94 -7.09 9.49
CA GLU A 316 -13.64 -5.96 8.63
C GLU A 316 -14.17 -6.25 7.23
N GLN A 317 -14.72 -5.24 6.58
CA GLN A 317 -15.20 -5.33 5.21
C GLN A 317 -14.53 -4.29 4.33
N LEU A 318 -14.07 -4.71 3.17
CA LEU A 318 -13.34 -3.85 2.23
C LEU A 318 -13.57 -4.30 0.79
N PRO A 319 -13.53 -3.37 -0.18
CA PRO A 319 -13.70 -3.73 -1.59
C PRO A 319 -12.51 -4.55 -2.10
N PHE A 320 -12.80 -5.56 -2.93
CA PHE A 320 -11.77 -6.28 -3.69
C PHE A 320 -11.48 -5.54 -4.98
N SER A 321 -10.25 -5.06 -5.16
CA SER A 321 -9.86 -4.29 -6.35
C SER A 321 -9.43 -5.22 -7.49
N ASP A 322 -9.54 -4.75 -8.72
CA ASP A 322 -9.14 -5.55 -9.90
C ASP A 322 -7.65 -5.89 -9.94
N ILE A 323 -6.83 -5.10 -9.24
CA ILE A 323 -5.38 -5.32 -9.12
C ILE A 323 -4.97 -6.12 -7.86
N MET A 324 -5.95 -6.57 -7.09
CA MET A 324 -5.70 -7.38 -5.90
C MET A 324 -5.64 -8.86 -6.25
N VAL A 325 -4.71 -9.57 -5.61
CA VAL A 325 -4.57 -11.02 -5.68
C VAL A 325 -4.25 -11.61 -4.31
N PRO A 326 -4.84 -12.75 -3.92
CA PRO A 326 -4.42 -13.50 -2.73
C PRO A 326 -2.96 -13.93 -2.81
N ASP A 327 -2.21 -13.78 -1.72
CA ASP A 327 -0.80 -14.18 -1.66
C ASP A 327 -0.59 -15.68 -1.94
N SER A 328 -1.60 -16.51 -1.65
CA SER A 328 -1.64 -17.94 -1.98
C SER A 328 -1.50 -18.26 -3.48
N LEU A 329 -1.69 -17.27 -4.35
CA LEU A 329 -1.55 -17.39 -5.81
C LEU A 329 -0.36 -16.58 -6.35
N PHE A 330 0.40 -15.91 -5.49
CA PHE A 330 1.40 -14.93 -5.92
C PHE A 330 2.49 -15.55 -6.80
N ASP A 331 2.98 -16.74 -6.47
CA ASP A 331 3.98 -17.43 -7.30
C ASP A 331 3.49 -17.69 -8.74
N LEU A 332 2.21 -18.00 -8.92
CA LEU A 332 1.61 -18.19 -10.25
C LEU A 332 1.53 -16.87 -11.01
N VAL A 333 1.16 -15.79 -10.32
CA VAL A 333 1.11 -14.44 -10.88
C VAL A 333 2.49 -14.03 -11.37
N VAL A 334 3.54 -14.30 -10.59
CA VAL A 334 4.92 -13.99 -10.97
C VAL A 334 5.38 -14.84 -12.15
N ALA A 335 5.07 -16.13 -12.16
CA ALA A 335 5.38 -17.03 -13.27
C ALA A 335 4.72 -16.58 -14.59
N ASP A 336 3.48 -16.08 -14.53
CA ASP A 336 2.79 -15.56 -15.72
C ASP A 336 3.33 -14.17 -16.13
N PHE A 337 3.66 -13.30 -15.17
CA PHE A 337 4.30 -12.01 -15.42
C PHE A 337 5.61 -12.17 -16.18
N LEU A 338 6.41 -13.19 -15.84
CA LEU A 338 7.65 -13.50 -16.52
C LEU A 338 7.47 -13.89 -17.99
N LYS A 339 6.30 -14.44 -18.36
CA LYS A 339 5.94 -14.74 -19.75
C LYS A 339 5.45 -13.51 -20.52
N SER A 340 4.92 -12.52 -19.81
CA SER A 340 4.42 -11.27 -20.42
C SER A 340 5.53 -10.41 -21.03
N ASP A 341 5.14 -9.34 -21.73
CA ASP A 341 6.07 -8.33 -22.26
C ASP A 341 6.23 -7.12 -21.33
N PHE A 342 5.66 -7.16 -20.13
CA PHE A 342 5.85 -6.10 -19.15
C PHE A 342 7.21 -6.22 -18.44
N ASP A 343 7.95 -5.11 -18.38
CA ASP A 343 9.17 -5.02 -17.58
C ASP A 343 8.88 -4.81 -16.09
N THR A 344 7.81 -4.07 -15.79
CA THR A 344 7.36 -3.72 -14.44
C THR A 344 5.85 -3.56 -14.40
N ILE A 345 5.23 -4.07 -13.33
CA ILE A 345 3.81 -3.86 -13.00
C ILE A 345 3.65 -3.49 -11.52
N TYR A 346 2.55 -2.83 -11.19
CA TYR A 346 2.09 -2.61 -9.81
C TYR A 346 0.86 -3.48 -9.56
N LEU A 347 0.84 -4.17 -8.44
CA LEU A 347 -0.30 -4.97 -7.99
C LEU A 347 -0.47 -4.86 -6.48
N GLU A 348 -1.55 -5.42 -5.95
CA GLU A 348 -1.81 -5.50 -4.52
C GLU A 348 -1.92 -6.96 -4.11
N THR A 349 -1.15 -7.39 -3.10
CA THR A 349 -1.32 -8.71 -2.51
C THR A 349 -2.18 -8.63 -1.26
N LEU A 350 -3.16 -9.53 -1.17
CA LEU A 350 -3.92 -9.76 0.05
C LEU A 350 -3.17 -10.79 0.88
N GLN A 351 -2.63 -10.37 2.02
CA GLN A 351 -1.79 -11.19 2.88
C GLN A 351 -2.63 -12.11 3.78
N THR A 352 -1.98 -13.15 4.33
CA THR A 352 -2.60 -14.16 5.20
C THR A 352 -3.18 -13.56 6.49
N ASP A 353 -2.70 -12.37 6.89
CA ASP A 353 -3.17 -11.65 8.07
C ASP A 353 -4.37 -10.70 7.81
N GLY A 354 -4.81 -10.61 6.55
CA GLY A 354 -5.89 -9.75 6.05
C GLY A 354 -5.44 -8.40 5.49
N ARG A 355 -4.15 -8.05 5.57
CA ARG A 355 -3.66 -6.74 5.09
C ARG A 355 -3.49 -6.71 3.59
N ILE A 356 -3.59 -5.51 3.02
CA ILE A 356 -3.25 -5.25 1.63
C ILE A 356 -1.83 -4.71 1.58
N ALA A 357 -0.97 -5.37 0.81
CA ALA A 357 0.39 -4.93 0.54
C ALA A 357 0.52 -4.53 -0.93
N PRO A 358 0.76 -3.25 -1.25
CA PRO A 358 1.19 -2.84 -2.57
C PRO A 358 2.52 -3.49 -2.95
N VAL A 359 2.65 -3.91 -4.21
CA VAL A 359 3.85 -4.57 -4.73
C VAL A 359 4.21 -4.01 -6.10
N ILE A 360 5.48 -3.61 -6.26
CA ILE A 360 6.08 -3.45 -7.59
C ILE A 360 6.74 -4.76 -7.97
N LEU A 361 6.21 -5.41 -9.00
CA LEU A 361 6.84 -6.57 -9.61
C LEU A 361 7.64 -6.11 -10.82
N SER A 362 8.92 -6.48 -10.88
CA SER A 362 9.84 -6.10 -11.95
C SER A 362 10.68 -7.28 -12.40
N ARG A 363 11.10 -7.29 -13.67
CA ARG A 363 11.96 -8.35 -14.20
C ARG A 363 13.41 -8.11 -13.79
N ILE A 364 14.08 -9.15 -13.31
CA ILE A 364 15.53 -9.12 -13.12
C ILE A 364 16.18 -9.37 -14.47
N LYS A 365 16.86 -8.37 -15.03
CA LYS A 365 17.64 -8.51 -16.26
C LYS A 365 18.86 -9.38 -15.94
N SER A 366 18.77 -10.66 -16.29
CA SER A 366 19.71 -11.77 -15.96
C SER A 366 21.20 -11.42 -16.04
N THR A 367 21.99 -11.84 -15.03
CA THR A 367 23.43 -12.19 -15.18
C THR A 367 24.04 -13.14 -14.11
N GLU A 368 23.33 -13.75 -13.15
CA GLU A 368 24.04 -14.47 -12.04
C GLU A 368 23.99 -16.00 -12.04
N THR A 369 23.11 -16.64 -12.81
CA THR A 369 23.08 -18.11 -12.89
C THR A 369 22.93 -18.58 -14.32
N ALA A 370 24.05 -19.02 -14.93
CA ALA A 370 24.12 -19.56 -16.29
C ALA A 370 23.20 -20.79 -16.56
N ALA A 371 22.48 -21.27 -15.54
CA ALA A 371 21.61 -22.44 -15.61
C ALA A 371 20.11 -22.11 -15.74
N LEU A 372 19.69 -20.85 -15.58
CA LEU A 372 18.27 -20.49 -15.67
C LEU A 372 17.92 -19.90 -17.05
N PRO A 373 16.69 -20.17 -17.57
CA PRO A 373 16.23 -19.59 -18.83
C PRO A 373 16.23 -18.05 -18.83
N GLU A 374 16.19 -17.44 -20.02
CA GLU A 374 15.83 -16.03 -20.13
C GLU A 374 14.43 -15.79 -19.54
N ARG A 375 14.21 -14.63 -18.91
CA ARG A 375 12.95 -14.28 -18.21
C ARG A 375 12.58 -15.26 -17.08
N SER A 376 13.56 -15.80 -16.36
CA SER A 376 13.34 -16.71 -15.23
C SER A 376 13.29 -16.03 -13.86
N ALA A 377 13.53 -14.72 -13.78
CA ALA A 377 13.75 -14.04 -12.50
C ALA A 377 12.98 -12.73 -12.37
N ALA A 378 12.34 -12.53 -11.22
CA ALA A 378 11.58 -11.34 -10.88
C ALA A 378 11.93 -10.83 -9.49
N GLN A 379 11.71 -9.54 -9.28
CA GLN A 379 11.84 -8.87 -7.99
C GLN A 379 10.50 -8.24 -7.62
N ALA A 380 10.01 -8.55 -6.42
CA ALA A 380 8.86 -7.94 -5.79
C ALA A 380 9.32 -6.98 -4.69
N ASP A 381 9.04 -5.68 -4.85
CA ASP A 381 9.22 -4.68 -3.80
C ASP A 381 7.88 -4.41 -3.12
N TYR A 382 7.77 -4.71 -1.83
CA TYR A 382 6.55 -4.54 -1.06
C TYR A 382 6.57 -3.23 -0.27
N PHE A 383 5.40 -2.60 -0.12
CA PHE A 383 5.25 -1.42 0.73
C PHE A 383 4.54 -1.77 2.05
N GLY A 384 5.19 -1.44 3.17
CA GLY A 384 4.68 -1.62 4.54
C GLY A 384 4.30 -3.06 4.94
N ALA A 385 4.82 -4.05 4.23
CA ALA A 385 4.76 -5.46 4.64
C ALA A 385 5.99 -5.84 5.49
N ILE A 386 5.92 -7.01 6.14
CA ILE A 386 7.05 -7.58 6.90
C ILE A 386 8.23 -7.89 5.97
N THR A 387 7.91 -8.44 4.81
CA THR A 387 8.82 -8.55 3.67
C THR A 387 8.88 -7.20 2.98
N SER A 388 10.08 -6.67 2.76
CA SER A 388 10.30 -5.44 1.99
C SER A 388 10.69 -5.73 0.55
N ASN A 389 11.42 -6.83 0.32
CA ASN A 389 11.91 -7.21 -0.99
C ASN A 389 11.99 -8.74 -1.12
N GLN A 390 11.62 -9.26 -2.29
CA GLN A 390 11.74 -10.66 -2.61
C GLN A 390 12.25 -10.84 -4.04
N LYS A 391 13.40 -11.51 -4.19
CA LYS A 391 13.91 -11.94 -5.50
C LYS A 391 13.53 -13.38 -5.71
N MET A 392 12.89 -13.69 -6.83
CA MET A 392 12.34 -15.02 -7.12
C MET A 392 12.93 -15.54 -8.42
N TYR A 393 13.27 -16.82 -8.43
CA TYR A 393 13.87 -17.51 -9.57
C TYR A 393 13.02 -18.73 -9.91
N PHE A 394 12.63 -18.86 -11.17
CA PHE A 394 11.72 -19.89 -11.67
C PHE A 394 12.42 -20.80 -12.67
N ASP A 395 11.99 -22.06 -12.74
CA ASP A 395 12.43 -22.99 -13.76
C ASP A 395 11.73 -22.74 -15.11
N GLY A 396 12.14 -23.44 -16.17
CA GLY A 396 11.54 -23.32 -17.49
C GLY A 396 10.07 -23.76 -17.59
N ARG A 397 9.50 -24.32 -16.51
CA ARG A 397 8.07 -24.67 -16.40
C ARG A 397 7.30 -23.62 -15.60
N GLY A 398 7.94 -22.54 -15.16
CA GLY A 398 7.31 -21.48 -14.38
C GLY A 398 7.08 -21.86 -12.93
N ARG A 399 7.85 -22.81 -12.37
CA ARG A 399 7.76 -23.14 -10.94
C ARG A 399 8.93 -22.53 -10.16
N LEU A 400 8.66 -22.03 -8.96
CA LEU A 400 9.66 -21.36 -8.13
C LEU A 400 10.80 -22.33 -7.73
N VAL A 401 12.05 -21.98 -8.00
CA VAL A 401 13.25 -22.75 -7.65
C VAL A 401 13.84 -22.24 -6.35
N SER A 402 13.94 -20.92 -6.22
CA SER A 402 14.41 -20.28 -4.99
C SER A 402 13.89 -18.86 -4.88
N ALA A 403 13.80 -18.35 -3.67
CA ALA A 403 13.56 -16.94 -3.41
C ALA A 403 14.46 -16.41 -2.30
N ASP A 404 15.04 -15.23 -2.51
CA ASP A 404 15.74 -14.48 -1.46
C ASP A 404 14.77 -13.43 -0.91
N ILE A 405 14.42 -13.56 0.36
CA ILE A 405 13.43 -12.73 1.04
C ILE A 405 14.15 -11.83 2.03
N GLN A 406 13.91 -10.52 1.92
CA GLN A 406 14.45 -9.48 2.80
C GLN A 406 13.31 -8.70 3.44
N GLY A 407 13.48 -8.34 4.71
CA GLY A 407 12.47 -7.68 5.51
C GLY A 407 12.95 -7.53 6.95
N ASN A 408 12.05 -7.65 7.92
CA ASN A 408 12.42 -7.75 9.34
C ASN A 408 13.36 -8.93 9.61
N ILE A 409 13.20 -10.00 8.83
CA ILE A 409 14.04 -11.19 8.83
C ILE A 409 14.44 -11.44 7.38
N SER A 410 15.71 -11.77 7.16
CA SER A 410 16.20 -12.20 5.86
C SER A 410 16.41 -13.71 5.84
N TYR A 411 15.86 -14.38 4.84
CA TYR A 411 16.00 -15.82 4.66
C TYR A 411 15.91 -16.21 3.19
N ARG A 412 16.32 -17.42 2.87
CA ARG A 412 16.24 -17.98 1.52
C ARG A 412 15.30 -19.17 1.50
N LEU A 413 14.38 -19.17 0.54
CA LEU A 413 13.61 -20.35 0.13
C LEU A 413 14.39 -21.09 -0.95
N GLU A 414 14.53 -22.41 -0.78
CA GLU A 414 15.16 -23.28 -1.77
C GLU A 414 14.31 -24.51 -1.98
N ARG A 415 13.93 -24.75 -3.24
CA ARG A 415 13.16 -25.92 -3.64
C ARG A 415 13.89 -27.19 -3.22
N THR A 416 13.13 -28.13 -2.67
CA THR A 416 13.64 -29.41 -2.20
C THR A 416 12.59 -30.51 -2.41
N THR A 417 12.83 -31.68 -1.83
CA THR A 417 11.90 -32.81 -1.85
C THR A 417 11.22 -32.99 -0.50
N ARG A 418 10.05 -33.61 -0.51
CA ARG A 418 9.34 -34.07 0.69
C ARG A 418 10.24 -34.87 1.63
N ALA A 419 11.01 -35.81 1.09
CA ALA A 419 11.91 -36.66 1.87
C ALA A 419 12.97 -35.83 2.60
N SER A 420 13.50 -34.79 1.95
CA SER A 420 14.46 -33.88 2.55
C SER A 420 13.83 -33.03 3.67
N VAL A 421 12.61 -32.53 3.49
CA VAL A 421 11.89 -31.78 4.54
C VAL A 421 11.63 -32.67 5.76
N LEU A 422 11.15 -33.90 5.55
CA LEU A 422 10.86 -34.83 6.64
C LEU A 422 12.11 -35.36 7.34
N SER A 423 13.26 -35.38 6.66
CA SER A 423 14.54 -35.69 7.28
C SER A 423 14.95 -34.61 8.29
N ASP A 424 14.71 -33.34 7.97
CA ASP A 424 15.06 -32.21 8.84
C ASP A 424 13.99 -31.96 9.91
N PHE A 425 12.72 -32.23 9.60
CA PHE A 425 11.55 -31.87 10.40
C PHE A 425 10.56 -33.04 10.55
N PRO A 426 10.97 -34.20 11.09
CA PRO A 426 10.15 -35.41 11.15
C PRO A 426 8.85 -35.23 11.97
N GLN A 427 8.84 -34.33 12.95
CA GLN A 427 7.68 -34.03 13.78
C GLN A 427 6.50 -33.42 13.02
N TRP A 428 6.70 -33.00 11.76
CA TRP A 428 5.66 -32.39 10.93
C TRP A 428 5.01 -33.36 9.93
N LEU A 429 5.36 -34.66 9.98
CA LEU A 429 4.84 -35.67 9.06
C LEU A 429 3.31 -35.66 8.94
N ASP A 430 2.60 -35.74 10.07
CA ASP A 430 1.14 -35.83 10.10
C ASP A 430 0.48 -34.57 9.51
N LYS A 431 1.09 -33.39 9.72
CA LYS A 431 0.58 -32.12 9.20
C LYS A 431 0.82 -31.96 7.71
N ILE A 432 1.99 -32.38 7.23
CA ILE A 432 2.28 -32.44 5.79
C ILE A 432 1.30 -33.42 5.11
N GLN A 433 1.07 -34.59 5.70
CA GLN A 433 0.08 -35.55 5.20
C GLN A 433 -1.35 -34.99 5.22
N GLN A 434 -1.72 -34.23 6.25
CA GLN A 434 -3.03 -33.59 6.33
C GLN A 434 -3.25 -32.61 5.16
N ILE A 435 -2.22 -31.86 4.76
CA ILE A 435 -2.32 -30.95 3.62
C ILE A 435 -2.38 -31.72 2.30
N GLU A 436 -1.61 -32.80 2.21
CA GLU A 436 -1.70 -33.75 1.11
C GLU A 436 -3.10 -34.42 1.03
N GLN A 437 -3.87 -34.50 2.12
CA GLN A 437 -5.24 -35.02 2.06
C GLN A 437 -6.24 -34.07 1.41
N TYR A 438 -6.01 -32.74 1.42
CA TYR A 438 -6.81 -31.81 0.61
C TYR A 438 -6.63 -32.08 -0.89
N GLN A 439 -5.60 -32.83 -1.27
CA GLN A 439 -5.38 -33.33 -2.62
C GLN A 439 -6.35 -34.49 -2.94
N ASN A 440 -6.64 -35.39 -2.00
CA ASN A 440 -7.17 -36.74 -2.27
C ASN A 440 -8.71 -36.95 -2.19
N LYS A 441 -9.53 -35.89 -2.12
CA LYS A 441 -11.00 -36.06 -2.24
C LYS A 441 -11.42 -36.32 -3.70
N LYS A 442 -10.95 -37.40 -4.31
CA LYS A 442 -11.68 -38.03 -5.43
C LYS A 442 -12.91 -38.71 -4.84
N ASN A 443 -14.08 -38.35 -5.36
CA ASN A 443 -15.36 -38.94 -4.98
C ASN A 443 -15.25 -40.49 -5.08
N PRO A 444 -15.52 -41.27 -4.02
CA PRO A 444 -15.50 -42.74 -4.09
C PRO A 444 -16.68 -43.34 -4.89
N ARG A 445 -17.38 -42.53 -5.70
CA ARG A 445 -18.51 -42.95 -6.53
C ARG A 445 -18.14 -43.01 -8.01
N SER A 446 -17.27 -43.95 -8.35
CA SER A 446 -17.27 -44.57 -9.67
C SER A 446 -16.92 -46.05 -9.54
N LYS A 447 -17.96 -46.86 -9.31
CA LYS A 447 -17.98 -48.29 -9.64
C LYS A 447 -19.29 -48.58 -10.33
#